data_AF-A0A091B6F8-F1
#
_entry.id   AF-A0A091B6F8-F1
#
_cell.length_a   1.000
_cell.length_b   1.000
_cell.length_c   1.000
_cell.angle_alpha   90.00
_cell.angle_beta   90.00
_cell.angle_gamma   90.00
#
_symmetry.space_group_name_H-M   'P 1'
#
loop_
_entity.id
_entity.type
_entity.pdbx_description
1 polymer ?
#
loop_
_entity_poly.entity_id
_entity_poly.type
_entity_poly.pdbx_seq_one_letter_code
_entity_poly.pdbx_strand_id
1 'polypeptide(L)'
;MLAALALGVSAYLVYSLYRLPRRAWRLAVPYALVIGGALGNAADRLSRGQVVDFIQWYWRDFFWPTFNVADMAIVIGAVAIVANGLMPPKLSQGQAS
;
A
#
# COMPACT_ATOMS: atom_id res chain seq x y z
N MET A 1 3.96 -17.98 12.39
CA MET A 1 4.91 -16.93 12.80
C MET A 1 5.05 -15.83 11.73
N LEU A 2 5.35 -16.16 10.46
CA LEU A 2 5.39 -15.19 9.35
C LEU A 2 4.02 -14.54 9.04
N ALA A 3 2.94 -15.34 9.05
CA ALA A 3 1.58 -14.82 8.80
C ALA A 3 1.08 -13.80 9.85
N ALA A 4 1.48 -13.96 11.11
CA ALA A 4 1.11 -13.07 12.21
C ALA A 4 1.84 -11.71 12.11
N LEU A 5 3.11 -11.73 11.66
CA LEU A 5 3.87 -10.51 11.39
C LEU A 5 3.24 -9.71 10.24
N ALA A 6 2.85 -10.39 9.15
CA ALA A 6 2.17 -9.77 8.01
C ALA A 6 0.82 -9.12 8.39
N LEU A 7 0.06 -9.78 9.28
CA LEU A 7 -1.17 -9.24 9.88
C LEU A 7 -0.90 -7.99 10.74
N GLY A 8 0.13 -8.02 11.58
CA GLY A 8 0.50 -6.89 12.45
C GLY A 8 0.93 -5.64 11.67
N VAL A 9 1.73 -5.81 10.62
CA VAL A 9 2.16 -4.69 9.76
C VAL A 9 0.98 -4.09 8.98
N SER A 10 0.07 -4.93 8.49
CA SER A 10 -1.14 -4.47 7.79
C SER A 10 -2.04 -3.60 8.69
N ALA A 11 -2.23 -4.01 9.95
CA ALA A 11 -3.03 -3.25 10.92
C ALA A 11 -2.39 -1.88 11.26
N TYR A 12 -1.06 -1.83 11.39
CA TYR A 12 -0.34 -0.58 11.63
C TYR A 12 -0.47 0.42 10.47
N LEU A 13 -0.39 -0.05 9.22
CA LEU A 13 -0.52 0.80 8.04
C LEU A 13 -1.93 1.40 7.90
N VAL A 14 -2.98 0.60 8.19
CA VAL A 14 -4.36 1.09 8.25
C VAL A 14 -4.52 2.18 9.30
N TYR A 15 -3.95 2.01 10.49
CA TYR A 15 -3.99 3.03 11.54
C TYR A 15 -3.29 4.34 11.12
N SER A 16 -2.15 4.25 10.45
CA SER A 16 -1.39 5.43 9.97
C SER A 16 -2.17 6.22 8.92
N LEU A 17 -2.91 5.51 8.07
CA LEU A 17 -3.77 6.06 7.04
C LEU A 17 -4.93 6.92 7.62
N TYR A 18 -5.59 6.42 8.67
CA TYR A 18 -6.72 7.11 9.31
C TYR A 18 -6.38 8.51 9.85
N ARG A 19 -5.09 8.85 9.98
CA ARG A 19 -4.64 10.15 10.49
C ARG A 19 -4.42 11.22 9.42
N LEU A 20 -4.70 10.96 8.12
CA LEU A 20 -4.34 11.90 7.05
C LEU A 20 -5.48 12.83 6.58
N PRO A 21 -5.24 14.15 6.40
CA PRO A 21 -6.24 15.12 5.91
C PRO A 21 -6.70 14.91 4.45
N ARG A 22 -8.00 15.17 4.19
CA ARG A 22 -8.78 14.72 3.00
C ARG A 22 -8.66 15.52 1.69
N ARG A 23 -8.01 16.69 1.65
CA ARG A 23 -8.19 17.67 0.54
C ARG A 23 -7.17 17.58 -0.60
N ALA A 24 -6.25 16.62 -0.59
CA ALA A 24 -5.21 16.49 -1.61
C ALA A 24 -5.38 15.18 -2.38
N TRP A 25 -6.20 15.16 -3.44
CA TRP A 25 -6.51 13.93 -4.19
C TRP A 25 -5.26 13.20 -4.72
N ARG A 26 -4.21 13.94 -5.10
CA ARG A 26 -2.91 13.38 -5.50
C ARG A 26 -2.20 12.64 -4.37
N LEU A 27 -2.45 13.05 -3.13
CA LEU A 27 -2.05 12.30 -1.94
C LEU A 27 -3.06 11.18 -1.69
N ALA A 28 -4.36 11.43 -1.84
CA ALA A 28 -5.42 10.48 -1.51
C ALA A 28 -5.40 9.19 -2.37
N VAL A 29 -4.96 9.24 -3.64
CA VAL A 29 -4.86 8.05 -4.50
C VAL A 29 -3.87 7.01 -3.95
N PRO A 30 -2.60 7.35 -3.65
CA PRO A 30 -1.67 6.45 -2.96
C PRO A 30 -2.23 5.83 -1.69
N TYR A 31 -2.92 6.64 -0.88
CA TYR A 31 -3.59 6.16 0.32
C TYR A 31 -4.75 5.20 0.00
N ALA A 32 -5.61 5.52 -0.96
CA ALA A 32 -6.70 4.64 -1.39
C ALA A 32 -6.21 3.29 -1.92
N LEU A 33 -5.05 3.25 -2.60
CA LEU A 33 -4.42 2.00 -3.03
C LEU A 33 -4.02 1.11 -1.85
N VAL A 34 -3.38 1.71 -0.83
CA VAL A 34 -3.00 0.98 0.40
C VAL A 34 -4.24 0.47 1.15
N ILE A 35 -5.27 1.32 1.33
CA ILE A 35 -6.52 0.90 1.99
C ILE A 35 -7.20 -0.20 1.19
N GLY A 36 -7.36 -0.01 -0.12
CA GLY A 36 -8.06 -0.95 -0.99
C GLY A 36 -7.40 -2.33 -0.99
N GLY A 37 -6.07 -2.39 -1.07
CA GLY A 37 -5.32 -3.64 -0.93
C GLY A 37 -5.49 -4.28 0.45
N ALA A 38 -5.38 -3.50 1.52
CA ALA A 38 -5.57 -4.01 2.89
C ALA A 38 -6.98 -4.57 3.11
N LEU A 39 -8.02 -3.87 2.62
CA LEU A 39 -9.41 -4.32 2.68
C LEU A 39 -9.66 -5.56 1.83
N GLY A 40 -9.07 -5.66 0.64
CA GLY A 40 -9.15 -6.86 -0.21
C GLY A 40 -8.61 -8.10 0.50
N ASN A 41 -7.41 -8.00 1.08
CA ASN A 41 -6.82 -9.08 1.86
C ASN A 41 -7.63 -9.41 3.14
N ALA A 42 -8.24 -8.41 3.78
CA ALA A 42 -9.12 -8.63 4.93
C ALA A 42 -10.42 -9.35 4.53
N ALA A 43 -11.04 -8.96 3.42
CA ALA A 43 -12.25 -9.60 2.89
C ALA A 43 -11.99 -11.05 2.48
N ASP A 44 -10.82 -11.34 1.89
CA ASP A 44 -10.40 -12.71 1.59
C ASP A 44 -10.26 -13.56 2.85
N ARG A 45 -9.64 -13.02 3.90
CA ARG A 45 -9.55 -13.72 5.20
C ARG A 45 -10.91 -13.97 5.83
N LEU A 46 -11.84 -13.02 5.74
CA LEU A 46 -13.20 -13.19 6.30
C LEU A 46 -14.02 -14.22 5.53
N SER A 47 -13.89 -14.26 4.21
CA SER A 47 -14.68 -15.16 3.34
C SER A 47 -14.09 -16.57 3.25
N ARG A 48 -12.76 -16.69 3.21
CA ARG A 48 -12.05 -17.95 2.92
C ARG A 48 -11.15 -18.44 4.05
N GLY A 49 -11.03 -17.68 5.14
CA GLY A 49 -10.13 -18.00 6.27
C GLY A 49 -8.64 -17.74 5.99
N GLN A 50 -8.27 -17.38 4.76
CA GLN A 50 -6.91 -17.13 4.31
C GLN A 50 -6.87 -16.15 3.14
N VAL A 51 -5.72 -15.52 2.91
CA VAL A 51 -5.48 -14.69 1.73
C VAL A 51 -5.15 -15.61 0.56
N VAL A 52 -5.71 -15.34 -0.62
CA VAL A 52 -5.40 -16.11 -1.83
C VAL A 52 -4.26 -15.44 -2.57
N ASP A 53 -3.09 -16.08 -2.52
CA ASP A 53 -1.91 -15.68 -3.32
C ASP A 53 -1.90 -16.47 -4.61
N PHE A 54 -1.87 -15.77 -5.76
CA PHE A 54 -2.01 -16.41 -7.07
C PHE A 54 -0.91 -16.03 -8.06
N ILE A 55 -0.03 -15.09 -7.71
CA ILE A 55 1.07 -14.64 -8.57
C ILE A 55 2.38 -15.20 -8.01
N GLN A 56 2.96 -16.15 -8.73
CA GLN A 56 4.25 -16.76 -8.41
C GLN A 56 5.27 -16.36 -9.48
N TRP A 57 6.25 -15.55 -9.11
CA TRP A 57 7.37 -15.24 -10.00
C TRP A 57 8.58 -16.08 -9.61
N TYR A 58 9.31 -16.59 -10.60
CA TYR A 58 10.57 -17.26 -10.40
C TYR A 58 11.53 -16.95 -11.55
N TRP A 59 12.82 -17.05 -11.27
CA TRP A 59 13.89 -16.95 -12.26
C TRP A 59 14.97 -17.99 -11.95
N ARG A 60 15.11 -18.99 -12.82
CA ARG A 60 15.94 -20.18 -12.57
C ARG A 60 15.52 -20.82 -11.24
N ASP A 61 16.46 -21.04 -10.33
CA ASP A 61 16.24 -21.64 -9.00
C ASP A 61 15.79 -20.60 -7.96
N PHE A 62 15.68 -19.33 -8.34
CA PHE A 62 15.23 -18.28 -7.44
C PHE A 62 13.70 -18.10 -7.53
N PHE A 63 13.02 -18.35 -6.42
CA PHE A 63 11.57 -18.15 -6.29
C PHE A 63 11.31 -16.87 -5.50
N TRP A 64 10.66 -15.91 -6.16
CA TRP A 64 10.13 -14.76 -5.46
C TRP A 64 8.91 -15.19 -4.63
N PRO A 65 8.69 -14.67 -3.41
CA PRO A 65 7.50 -15.03 -2.63
C PRO A 65 6.21 -14.81 -3.42
N THR A 66 5.26 -15.74 -3.32
CA THR A 66 3.94 -15.61 -3.95
C THR A 66 3.22 -14.38 -3.41
N PHE A 67 2.45 -13.69 -4.26
CA PHE A 67 1.73 -12.47 -3.90
C PHE A 67 0.43 -12.33 -4.70
N ASN A 68 -0.36 -11.31 -4.37
CA ASN A 68 -1.61 -11.02 -5.05
C ASN A 68 -1.75 -9.54 -5.49
N VAL A 69 -2.87 -9.20 -6.11
CA VAL A 69 -3.16 -7.84 -6.58
C VAL A 69 -3.32 -6.85 -5.42
N ALA A 70 -3.81 -7.29 -4.27
CA ALA A 70 -3.91 -6.44 -3.08
C ALA A 70 -2.51 -6.04 -2.56
N ASP A 71 -1.55 -6.96 -2.56
CA ASP A 71 -0.17 -6.69 -2.19
C ASP A 71 0.49 -5.72 -3.17
N MET A 72 0.24 -5.88 -4.48
CA MET A 72 0.71 -4.92 -5.50
C MET A 72 0.16 -3.52 -5.24
N ALA A 73 -1.14 -3.39 -4.93
CA ALA A 73 -1.76 -2.11 -4.64
C ALA A 73 -1.12 -1.43 -3.41
N ILE A 74 -0.84 -2.21 -2.35
CA ILE A 74 -0.17 -1.72 -1.15
C ILE A 74 1.25 -1.22 -1.48
N VAL A 75 2.05 -2.00 -2.21
CA VAL A 75 3.43 -1.63 -2.57
C VAL A 75 3.46 -0.37 -3.44
N ILE A 76 2.62 -0.31 -4.48
CA ILE A 76 2.54 0.85 -5.38
C ILE A 76 2.10 2.10 -4.60
N GLY A 77 1.08 1.96 -3.75
CA GLY A 77 0.61 3.06 -2.90
C GLY A 77 1.68 3.54 -1.92
N ALA A 78 2.39 2.63 -1.25
CA ALA A 78 3.47 2.97 -0.32
C ALA A 78 4.63 3.68 -1.01
N VAL A 79 5.08 3.18 -2.17
CA VAL A 79 6.13 3.83 -2.98
C VAL A 79 5.69 5.23 -3.40
N ALA A 80 4.44 5.40 -3.82
CA ALA A 80 3.91 6.70 -4.20
C ALA A 80 3.80 7.68 -3.02
N ILE A 81 3.45 7.21 -1.81
CA ILE A 81 3.44 8.04 -0.58
C ILE A 81 4.86 8.54 -0.28
N VAL A 82 5.85 7.64 -0.29
CA VAL A 82 7.25 8.00 -0.01
C VAL A 82 7.77 8.97 -1.08
N ALA A 83 7.52 8.69 -2.36
CA ALA A 83 7.94 9.56 -3.46
C ALA A 83 7.34 10.98 -3.34
N ASN A 84 6.06 11.10 -2.98
CA ASN A 84 5.43 12.40 -2.75
C ASN A 84 5.97 13.11 -1.51
N GLY A 85 6.28 12.39 -0.43
CA GLY A 85 6.84 12.95 0.79
C GLY A 85 8.27 13.45 0.63
N LEU A 86 9.05 12.86 -0.27
CA LEU A 86 10.41 13.29 -0.61
C LEU A 86 10.45 14.45 -1.61
N MET A 87 9.35 14.74 -2.33
CA MET A 87 9.29 15.89 -3.21
C MET A 87 9.15 17.18 -2.37
N PRO A 88 10.09 18.14 -2.49
CA PRO A 88 9.95 19.41 -1.80
C PRO A 88 8.67 20.10 -2.26
N PRO A 89 7.95 20.82 -1.36
CA PRO A 89 6.78 21.58 -1.75
C PRO A 89 7.20 22.53 -2.88
N LYS A 90 6.46 22.51 -3.99
CA LYS A 90 6.64 23.51 -5.04
C LYS A 90 6.39 24.87 -4.40
N LEU A 91 7.46 25.59 -4.05
CA LEU A 91 7.37 27.03 -3.81
C LEU A 91 6.72 27.61 -5.06
N SER A 92 5.55 28.22 -4.93
CA SER A 92 4.92 28.91 -6.03
C SER A 92 5.85 30.06 -6.44
N GLN A 93 6.60 29.88 -7.54
CA GLN A 93 7.38 30.94 -8.19
C GLN A 93 6.43 31.93 -8.87
N GLY A 94 5.66 32.69 -8.08
CA GLY A 94 4.65 33.60 -8.62
C GLY A 94 4.22 34.74 -7.72
N GLN A 95 4.94 35.03 -6.63
CA GLN A 95 4.72 36.25 -5.83
C GLN A 95 6.04 36.99 -5.61
N ALA A 96 6.68 37.36 -6.72
CA ALA A 96 7.77 38.33 -6.75
C ALA A 96 7.88 38.89 -8.17
N SER A 97 6.89 39.68 -8.57
CA SER A 97 6.97 40.61 -9.70
C SER A 97 5.98 41.73 -9.48
#